data_AF-A0A5H2Y0T5-F1
#
_entry.id   AF-A0A5H2Y0T5-F1
#
_cell.length_a   1.000
_cell.length_b   1.000
_cell.length_c   1.000
_cell.angle_alpha   90.00
_cell.angle_beta   90.00
_cell.angle_gamma   90.00
#
_symmetry.space_group_name_H-M   'P 1'
#
loop_
_entity.id
_entity.type
_entity.pdbx_description
1 polymer ?
#
loop_
_entity_poly.entity_id
_entity_poly.type
_entity_poly.pdbx_seq_one_letter_code
_entity_poly.pdbx_strand_id
1 'polypeptide(L)'
;MENTEKKTNWFVRCMIVAFCVLIAAMITFSYFYIEPKGEINSGVITLLSLLLVLVLSESFDNFSIGKLASISREVKKKGQEVQKLEKDKADLLSQLITISNTQNQSQQHTNVYGDYHASKAATVERATEQEVQARETDEEESNKSSQREYRTDWRKIETMAMEKYIAKKGIHSSNVIPEAKLVTQFHGIDPVSNHQPIFDGYYKDDDKEIFVEFRPNRGMHLMMRDRIYMMLSKLNHYQNVKGVNTHLDLVWLNVPDEESRPKSTERFLQDFEPAIASGLLRISEIDFTQEEANECKREA
;
A
#
# COMPACT_ATOMS: atom_id res chain seq x y z
N MET A 1 -3.51 14.14 -39.06
CA MET A 1 -3.14 14.03 -40.49
C MET A 1 -2.12 12.91 -40.54
N GLU A 2 -2.50 11.69 -40.89
CA GLU A 2 -2.59 11.20 -42.27
C GLU A 2 -3.57 10.01 -42.30
N ASN A 3 -4.67 10.16 -43.03
CA ASN A 3 -5.76 9.18 -43.12
C ASN A 3 -5.49 8.29 -44.35
N THR A 4 -4.74 7.21 -44.20
CA THR A 4 -4.67 6.18 -45.24
C THR A 4 -5.89 5.27 -45.12
N GLU A 5 -7.04 5.74 -45.59
CA GLU A 5 -8.17 4.87 -45.90
C GLU A 5 -7.73 3.91 -47.00
N LYS A 6 -7.49 2.64 -46.65
CA LYS A 6 -7.32 1.59 -47.65
C LYS A 6 -8.64 1.47 -48.41
N LYS A 7 -8.63 1.95 -49.65
CA LYS A 7 -9.70 1.83 -50.64
C LYS A 7 -10.14 0.36 -50.72
N THR A 8 -11.31 0.04 -50.20
CA THR A 8 -11.95 -1.26 -50.41
C THR A 8 -12.06 -1.47 -51.90
N ASN A 9 -11.45 -2.53 -52.43
CA ASN A 9 -11.31 -2.73 -53.86
C ASN A 9 -12.64 -3.25 -54.44
N TRP A 10 -13.61 -2.33 -54.57
CA TRP A 10 -14.98 -2.60 -55.03
C TRP A 10 -15.00 -3.33 -56.37
N PHE A 11 -13.98 -3.13 -57.20
CA PHE A 11 -13.73 -3.86 -58.44
C PHE A 11 -13.66 -5.38 -58.24
N VAL A 12 -12.89 -5.85 -57.25
CA VAL A 12 -12.72 -7.29 -56.96
C VAL A 12 -14.02 -7.88 -56.42
N ARG A 13 -14.72 -7.12 -55.56
CA ARG A 13 -16.03 -7.54 -55.02
C ARG A 13 -17.09 -7.64 -56.11
N CYS A 14 -17.13 -6.70 -57.06
CA CYS A 14 -18.03 -6.77 -58.21
C CYS A 14 -17.69 -7.94 -59.14
N MET A 15 -16.40 -8.22 -59.37
CA MET A 15 -15.97 -9.40 -60.12
C MET A 15 -16.42 -10.70 -59.46
N ILE A 16 -16.29 -10.82 -58.13
CA ILE A 16 -16.72 -12.00 -57.38
C ILE A 16 -18.24 -12.17 -57.44
N VAL A 17 -19.00 -11.10 -57.21
CA VAL A 17 -20.47 -11.14 -57.31
C VAL A 17 -20.92 -11.51 -58.73
N ALA A 18 -20.31 -10.92 -59.76
CA ALA A 18 -20.58 -11.27 -61.15
C ALA A 18 -20.26 -12.74 -61.45
N PHE A 19 -19.17 -13.27 -60.90
CA PHE A 19 -18.77 -14.67 -61.05
C PHE A 19 -19.76 -15.63 -60.35
N CYS A 20 -20.22 -15.29 -59.14
CA CYS A 20 -21.26 -16.04 -58.44
C CYS A 20 -22.58 -16.06 -59.23
N VAL A 21 -22.99 -14.94 -59.80
CA VAL A 21 -24.19 -14.84 -60.65
C VAL A 21 -24.03 -15.70 -61.91
N LEU A 22 -22.86 -15.70 -62.54
CA LEU A 22 -22.58 -16.55 -63.71
C LEU A 22 -22.62 -18.04 -63.36
N ILE A 23 -22.02 -18.46 -62.24
CA ILE A 23 -22.08 -19.86 -61.79
C ILE A 23 -23.53 -20.26 -61.49
N ALA A 24 -24.28 -19.42 -60.78
CA ALA A 24 -25.68 -19.66 -60.49
C ALA A 24 -26.51 -19.78 -61.77
N ALA A 25 -26.33 -18.86 -62.73
CA ALA A 25 -26.98 -18.90 -64.03
C ALA A 25 -26.61 -20.16 -64.82
N MET A 26 -25.35 -20.60 -64.77
CA MET A 26 -24.89 -21.83 -65.42
C MET A 26 -25.52 -23.08 -64.79
N ILE A 27 -25.64 -23.12 -63.45
CA ILE A 27 -26.37 -24.18 -62.74
C ILE A 27 -27.85 -24.18 -63.15
N THR A 28 -28.51 -23.01 -63.16
CA THR A 28 -29.92 -22.90 -63.54
C THR A 28 -30.14 -23.30 -65.00
N PHE A 29 -29.27 -22.86 -65.91
CA PHE A 29 -29.33 -23.23 -67.32
C PHE A 29 -29.11 -24.72 -67.53
N SER A 30 -28.08 -25.29 -66.88
CA SER A 30 -27.79 -26.72 -66.94
C SER A 30 -28.92 -27.57 -66.36
N TYR A 31 -29.63 -27.07 -65.35
CA TYR A 31 -30.70 -27.82 -64.68
C TYR A 31 -32.04 -27.75 -65.42
N PHE A 32 -32.38 -26.60 -66.02
CA PHE A 32 -33.69 -26.38 -66.67
C PHE A 32 -33.71 -26.58 -68.19
N TYR A 33 -32.61 -26.28 -68.90
CA TYR A 33 -32.60 -26.20 -70.36
C TYR A 33 -31.87 -27.34 -71.07
N ILE A 34 -31.12 -28.19 -70.35
CA ILE A 34 -30.38 -29.32 -70.91
C ILE A 34 -31.12 -30.63 -70.57
N GLU A 35 -31.34 -31.50 -71.57
CA GLU A 35 -31.90 -32.84 -71.37
C GLU A 35 -30.79 -33.85 -71.02
N PRO A 36 -30.99 -34.77 -70.05
CA PRO A 36 -32.20 -35.02 -69.27
C PRO A 36 -32.42 -33.97 -68.16
N LYS A 37 -33.63 -33.42 -68.12
CA LYS A 37 -34.01 -32.34 -67.22
C LYS A 37 -34.01 -32.84 -65.77
N GLY A 38 -33.29 -32.15 -64.89
CA GLY A 38 -33.28 -32.45 -63.46
C GLY A 38 -32.28 -33.52 -62.99
N GLU A 39 -31.39 -34.03 -63.84
CA GLU A 39 -30.30 -34.90 -63.38
C GLU A 39 -29.17 -34.09 -62.73
N ILE A 40 -28.85 -34.43 -61.48
CA ILE A 40 -27.70 -33.87 -60.76
C ILE A 40 -26.44 -34.56 -61.28
N ASN A 41 -25.84 -34.02 -62.34
CA ASN A 41 -24.55 -34.47 -62.85
C ASN A 41 -23.43 -34.08 -61.85
N SER A 42 -22.34 -34.86 -61.81
CA SER A 42 -21.11 -34.56 -61.06
C SER A 42 -20.58 -33.14 -61.33
N GLY A 43 -20.77 -32.64 -62.56
CA GLY A 43 -20.45 -31.24 -62.91
C GLY A 43 -21.25 -30.20 -62.12
N VAL A 44 -22.54 -30.45 -61.85
CA VAL A 44 -23.38 -29.54 -61.06
C VAL A 44 -22.99 -29.58 -59.58
N ILE A 45 -22.65 -30.75 -59.06
CA ILE A 45 -22.19 -30.94 -57.67
C ILE A 45 -20.87 -30.18 -57.42
N THR A 46 -19.93 -30.29 -58.35
CA THR A 46 -18.64 -29.58 -58.26
C THR A 46 -18.82 -28.07 -58.33
N LEU A 47 -19.69 -27.55 -59.19
CA LEU A 47 -20.03 -26.13 -59.24
C LEU A 47 -20.68 -25.62 -57.95
N LEU A 48 -21.59 -26.41 -57.36
CA LEU A 48 -22.27 -26.06 -56.13
C LEU A 48 -21.32 -26.06 -54.93
N SER A 49 -20.38 -27.01 -54.88
CA SER A 49 -19.29 -27.04 -53.89
C SER A 49 -18.35 -25.83 -54.03
N LEU A 50 -17.99 -25.47 -55.25
CA LEU A 50 -17.15 -24.30 -55.52
C LEU A 50 -17.85 -23.00 -55.09
N LEU A 51 -19.14 -22.86 -55.39
CA LEU A 51 -19.96 -21.73 -54.95
C LEU A 51 -20.04 -21.63 -53.42
N LEU A 52 -20.18 -22.78 -52.74
CA LEU A 52 -20.21 -22.83 -51.27
C LEU A 52 -18.88 -22.38 -50.65
N VAL A 53 -17.75 -22.85 -51.17
CA VAL A 53 -16.42 -22.41 -50.71
C VAL A 53 -16.22 -20.92 -50.93
N LEU A 54 -16.67 -20.39 -52.06
CA LEU A 54 -16.54 -18.96 -52.41
C LEU A 54 -17.36 -18.06 -51.47
N VAL A 55 -18.60 -18.47 -51.16
CA VAL A 55 -19.46 -17.76 -50.20
C VAL A 55 -18.90 -17.83 -48.78
N LEU A 56 -18.34 -18.97 -48.35
CA LEU A 56 -17.67 -19.07 -47.06
C LEU A 56 -16.45 -18.16 -46.99
N SER A 57 -15.63 -18.14 -48.05
CA SER A 57 -14.43 -17.28 -48.10
C SER A 57 -14.78 -15.80 -47.95
N GLU A 58 -15.82 -15.31 -48.64
CA GLU A 58 -16.29 -13.92 -48.50
C GLU A 58 -16.86 -13.66 -47.09
N SER A 59 -17.61 -14.62 -46.54
CA SER A 59 -18.20 -14.49 -45.19
C SER A 59 -17.13 -14.42 -44.10
N PHE A 60 -16.04 -15.18 -44.22
CA PHE A 60 -14.91 -15.15 -43.28
C PHE A 60 -14.09 -13.87 -43.38
N ASP A 61 -13.84 -13.36 -44.59
CA ASP A 61 -13.10 -12.10 -44.79
C ASP A 61 -13.87 -10.90 -44.25
N ASN A 62 -15.19 -10.84 -44.49
CA ASN A 62 -16.01 -9.71 -44.06
C ASN A 62 -16.28 -9.73 -42.53
N PHE A 63 -16.34 -10.91 -41.91
CA PHE A 63 -16.60 -11.06 -40.46
C PHE A 63 -15.36 -10.79 -39.58
N SER A 64 -14.16 -11.12 -40.08
CA SER A 64 -12.92 -11.02 -39.29
C SER A 64 -12.29 -9.62 -39.34
N ILE A 65 -12.30 -8.97 -40.52
CA ILE A 65 -11.61 -7.69 -40.73
C ILE A 65 -12.33 -6.52 -40.02
N GLY A 66 -13.67 -6.53 -40.00
CA GLY A 66 -14.45 -5.47 -39.36
C GLY A 66 -14.27 -5.41 -37.84
N LYS A 67 -14.28 -6.58 -37.17
CA LYS A 67 -14.06 -6.68 -35.72
C LYS A 67 -12.59 -6.44 -35.33
N LEU A 68 -11.64 -6.91 -36.13
CA LEU A 68 -10.22 -6.64 -35.89
C LEU A 68 -9.90 -5.14 -36.05
N ALA A 69 -10.51 -4.47 -37.04
CA ALA A 69 -10.36 -3.03 -37.22
C ALA A 69 -10.98 -2.23 -36.07
N SER A 70 -12.15 -2.64 -35.55
CA SER A 70 -12.77 -1.97 -34.39
C SER A 70 -11.95 -2.16 -33.12
N ILE A 71 -11.45 -3.38 -32.87
CA ILE A 71 -10.58 -3.67 -31.72
C ILE A 71 -9.26 -2.90 -31.83
N SER A 72 -8.65 -2.88 -33.01
CA SER A 72 -7.41 -2.11 -33.24
C SER A 72 -7.61 -0.61 -33.01
N ARG A 73 -8.76 -0.06 -33.41
CA ARG A 73 -9.13 1.34 -33.13
C ARG A 73 -9.33 1.59 -31.64
N GLU A 74 -9.97 0.66 -30.92
CA GLU A 74 -10.19 0.78 -29.49
C GLU A 74 -8.87 0.70 -28.70
N VAL A 75 -7.99 -0.23 -29.05
CA VAL A 75 -6.64 -0.35 -28.47
C VAL A 75 -5.83 0.92 -28.73
N LYS A 76 -5.88 1.47 -29.94
CA LYS A 76 -5.19 2.73 -30.27
C LYS A 76 -5.75 3.92 -29.49
N LYS A 77 -7.07 4.00 -29.33
CA LYS A 77 -7.74 5.05 -28.55
C LYS A 77 -7.36 4.97 -27.07
N LYS A 78 -7.39 3.77 -26.47
CA LYS A 78 -6.95 3.55 -25.09
C LYS A 78 -5.46 3.84 -24.91
N GLY A 79 -4.61 3.48 -25.87
CA GLY A 79 -3.18 3.83 -25.83
C GLY A 79 -2.94 5.34 -25.85
N GLN A 80 -3.69 6.10 -26.66
CA GLN A 80 -3.61 7.56 -26.67
C GLN A 80 -4.10 8.20 -25.36
N GLU A 81 -5.13 7.62 -24.74
CA GLU A 81 -5.65 8.07 -23.45
C GLU A 81 -4.63 7.85 -22.32
N VAL A 82 -3.99 6.68 -22.29
CA VAL A 82 -2.89 6.39 -21.33
C VAL A 82 -1.73 7.36 -21.53
N GLN A 83 -1.30 7.59 -22.78
CA GLN A 83 -0.22 8.52 -23.07
C GLN A 83 -0.56 9.97 -22.68
N LYS A 84 -1.83 10.37 -22.84
CA LYS A 84 -2.32 11.68 -22.38
C LYS A 84 -2.28 11.77 -20.85
N LEU A 85 -2.75 10.74 -20.14
CA LEU A 85 -2.71 10.69 -18.67
C LEU A 85 -1.27 10.72 -18.13
N GLU A 86 -0.34 10.02 -18.78
CA GLU A 86 1.09 10.06 -18.42
C GLU A 86 1.69 11.45 -18.65
N LYS A 87 1.32 12.11 -19.75
CA LYS A 87 1.74 13.48 -20.03
C LYS A 87 1.15 14.48 -19.03
N ASP A 88 -0.14 14.39 -18.75
CA ASP A 88 -0.83 15.25 -17.76
C ASP A 88 -0.20 15.04 -16.37
N LYS A 89 0.16 13.81 -16.00
CA LYS A 89 0.91 13.51 -14.77
C LYS A 89 2.30 14.14 -14.76
N ALA A 90 3.04 14.05 -15.87
CA ALA A 90 4.37 14.66 -15.98
C ALA A 90 4.30 16.19 -15.90
N ASP A 91 3.30 16.81 -16.53
CA ASP A 91 3.06 18.25 -16.50
C ASP A 91 2.66 18.72 -15.09
N LEU A 92 1.81 17.97 -14.38
CA LEU A 92 1.47 18.24 -12.98
C LEU A 92 2.68 18.12 -12.06
N LEU A 93 3.51 17.09 -12.23
CA LEU A 93 4.77 16.96 -11.48
C LEU A 93 5.71 18.14 -11.77
N SER A 94 5.81 18.56 -13.04
CA SER A 94 6.62 19.72 -13.41
C SER A 94 6.08 21.02 -12.80
N GLN A 95 4.76 21.21 -12.75
CA GLN A 95 4.13 22.36 -12.10
C GLN A 95 4.36 22.34 -10.58
N LEU A 96 4.26 21.18 -9.93
CA LEU A 96 4.52 21.04 -8.50
C LEU A 96 5.99 21.31 -8.16
N ILE A 97 6.92 20.80 -8.97
CA ILE A 97 8.35 21.14 -8.87
C ILE A 97 8.56 22.65 -9.06
N THR A 98 7.87 23.27 -10.03
CA THR A 98 7.98 24.71 -10.28
C THR A 98 7.43 25.53 -9.12
N ILE A 99 6.25 25.20 -8.57
CA ILE A 99 5.68 25.89 -7.40
C ILE A 99 6.58 25.72 -6.18
N SER A 100 7.08 24.51 -5.94
CA SER A 100 8.03 24.20 -4.86
C SER A 100 9.33 25.00 -5.02
N ASN A 101 9.87 25.09 -6.23
CA ASN A 101 11.06 25.88 -6.52
C ASN A 101 10.80 27.38 -6.41
N THR A 102 9.65 27.90 -6.85
CA THR A 102 9.29 29.33 -6.70
C THR A 102 9.12 29.71 -5.23
N GLN A 103 8.61 28.79 -4.40
CA GLN A 103 8.49 28.98 -2.96
C GLN A 103 9.86 28.91 -2.25
N ASN A 104 10.79 28.10 -2.76
CA ASN A 104 12.15 27.97 -2.24
C ASN A 104 13.17 28.96 -2.87
N GLN A 105 12.77 29.79 -3.84
CA GLN A 105 13.67 30.73 -4.52
C GLN A 105 13.91 32.04 -3.74
N SER A 106 13.53 32.10 -2.46
CA SER A 106 14.12 33.07 -1.51
C SER A 106 15.34 32.44 -0.83
N GLN A 107 16.46 32.47 -1.56
CA GLN A 107 17.84 32.17 -1.13
C GLN A 107 18.18 30.71 -0.76
N GLN A 108 19.04 30.06 -1.57
CA GLN A 108 20.44 29.80 -1.23
C GLN A 108 21.19 29.06 -2.35
N HIS A 109 22.44 29.45 -2.56
CA HIS A 109 23.37 28.92 -3.56
C HIS A 109 23.78 27.46 -3.26
N THR A 110 23.90 26.67 -4.33
CA THR A 110 24.24 25.24 -4.38
C THR A 110 25.71 24.95 -4.02
N ASN A 111 25.93 24.28 -2.89
CA ASN A 111 27.03 23.33 -2.73
C ASN A 111 26.42 21.94 -2.65
N VAL A 112 26.71 21.10 -3.65
CA VAL A 112 26.27 19.70 -3.71
C VAL A 112 27.15 18.89 -2.76
N TYR A 113 26.64 18.64 -1.56
CA TYR A 113 27.06 17.57 -0.67
C TYR A 113 25.85 16.68 -0.47
N GLY A 114 26.03 15.35 -0.45
CA GLY A 114 24.93 14.38 -0.36
C GLY A 114 23.89 14.81 0.68
N ASP A 115 22.68 15.10 0.21
CA ASP A 115 21.69 15.87 0.95
C ASP A 115 21.04 15.02 2.05
N TYR A 116 21.68 15.01 3.22
CA TYR A 116 21.14 14.57 4.51
C TYR A 116 20.36 15.72 5.21
N HIS A 117 19.76 16.66 4.47
CA HIS A 117 18.96 17.76 5.04
C HIS A 117 17.46 17.43 5.21
N ALA A 118 17.12 16.19 5.57
CA ALA A 118 15.85 15.92 6.26
C ALA A 118 15.85 16.40 7.74
N SER A 119 17.00 16.88 8.23
CA SER A 119 17.24 17.20 9.64
C SER A 119 16.37 18.34 10.20
N LYS A 120 15.86 19.26 9.38
CA LYS A 120 14.99 20.35 9.86
C LYS A 120 13.48 20.08 9.75
N ALA A 121 13.10 18.97 9.12
CA ALA A 121 11.69 18.67 8.84
C ALA A 121 11.22 17.37 9.53
N ALA A 122 12.12 16.61 10.16
CA ALA A 122 11.79 15.49 11.03
C ALA A 122 10.98 15.94 12.27
N THR A 123 9.67 16.01 12.10
CA THR A 123 8.68 16.34 13.13
C THR A 123 8.04 15.05 13.69
N VAL A 124 7.32 15.18 14.80
CA VAL A 124 6.53 14.11 15.40
C VAL A 124 5.06 14.52 15.28
N GLU A 125 4.23 13.60 14.82
CA GLU A 125 2.80 13.83 14.62
C GLU A 125 1.98 12.73 15.29
N ARG A 126 0.71 13.01 15.56
CA ARG A 126 -0.22 12.01 16.06
C ARG A 126 -0.57 11.04 14.92
N ALA A 127 -0.59 9.74 15.22
CA ALA A 127 -0.98 8.71 14.26
C ALA A 127 -2.44 8.88 13.82
N THR A 128 -2.76 8.42 12.60
CA THR A 128 -4.13 8.43 12.09
C THR A 128 -4.96 7.30 12.73
N GLU A 129 -6.29 7.49 12.81
CA GLU A 129 -7.18 6.48 13.42
C GLU A 129 -7.08 5.09 12.76
N GLN A 130 -6.85 5.03 11.45
CA GLN A 130 -6.68 3.77 10.72
C GLN A 130 -5.39 3.04 11.11
N GLU A 131 -4.31 3.78 11.36
CA GLU A 131 -3.02 3.21 11.76
C GLU A 131 -3.04 2.73 13.22
N VAL A 132 -3.75 3.44 14.09
CA VAL A 132 -3.99 3.01 15.47
C VAL A 132 -4.77 1.70 15.49
N GLN A 133 -5.85 1.57 14.70
CA GLN A 133 -6.63 0.32 14.62
C GLN A 133 -5.80 -0.87 14.10
N ALA A 134 -4.89 -0.65 13.15
CA ALA A 134 -3.99 -1.70 12.67
C ALA A 134 -3.04 -2.19 13.79
N ARG A 135 -2.45 -1.25 14.56
CA ARG A 135 -1.64 -1.57 15.74
C ARG A 135 -2.45 -2.35 16.78
N GLU A 136 -3.69 -1.93 17.06
CA GLU A 136 -4.57 -2.62 18.01
C GLU A 136 -4.79 -4.09 17.62
N THR A 137 -5.03 -4.35 16.33
CA THR A 137 -5.26 -5.71 15.82
C THR A 137 -4.03 -6.60 16.05
N ASP A 138 -2.84 -6.10 15.74
CA ASP A 138 -1.58 -6.81 15.95
C ASP A 138 -1.30 -7.09 17.44
N GLU A 139 -1.62 -6.12 18.32
CA GLU A 139 -1.45 -6.28 19.77
C GLU A 139 -2.45 -7.29 20.36
N GLU A 140 -3.69 -7.32 19.87
CA GLU A 140 -4.70 -8.30 20.28
C GLU A 140 -4.33 -9.73 19.90
N GLU A 141 -3.74 -9.95 18.72
CA GLU A 141 -3.26 -11.27 18.31
C GLU A 141 -2.12 -11.78 19.19
N SER A 142 -1.21 -10.90 19.60
CA SER A 142 -0.07 -11.24 20.47
C SER A 142 -0.48 -11.60 21.91
N ASN A 143 -1.68 -11.19 22.33
CA ASN A 143 -2.17 -11.28 23.72
C ASN A 143 -3.15 -12.44 23.98
N LYS A 144 -3.34 -13.36 23.02
CA LYS A 144 -4.16 -14.57 23.20
C LYS A 144 -3.44 -15.60 24.07
N SER A 145 -3.47 -15.43 25.39
CA SER A 145 -3.09 -16.51 26.31
C SER A 145 -3.99 -16.59 27.54
N SER A 146 -4.41 -17.84 27.81
CA SER A 146 -5.07 -18.41 29.00
C SER A 146 -6.55 -18.10 29.27
N GLN A 147 -7.28 -19.17 29.61
CA GLN A 147 -8.63 -19.20 30.14
C GLN A 147 -8.72 -18.33 31.39
N ARG A 148 -9.17 -17.08 31.25
CA ARG A 148 -9.60 -16.23 32.37
C ARG A 148 -11.09 -15.96 32.20
N GLU A 149 -11.82 -15.93 33.31
CA GLU A 149 -13.25 -15.58 33.35
C GLU A 149 -13.52 -14.12 32.94
N TYR A 150 -12.47 -13.29 32.84
CA TYR A 150 -12.54 -11.89 32.46
C TYR A 150 -11.40 -11.52 31.50
N ARG A 151 -11.65 -10.53 30.63
CA ARG A 151 -10.64 -9.95 29.73
C ARG A 151 -10.19 -8.59 30.29
N THR A 152 -8.88 -8.40 30.45
CA THR A 152 -8.33 -7.10 30.85
C THR A 152 -8.42 -6.11 29.68
N ASP A 153 -9.01 -4.94 29.93
CA ASP A 153 -9.09 -3.82 28.99
C ASP A 153 -7.78 -3.02 29.02
N TRP A 154 -6.83 -3.43 28.18
CA TRP A 154 -5.50 -2.83 28.11
C TRP A 154 -5.52 -1.35 27.74
N ARG A 155 -6.53 -0.88 27.00
CA ARG A 155 -6.65 0.51 26.58
C ARG A 155 -6.99 1.43 27.76
N LYS A 156 -7.85 0.96 28.67
CA LYS A 156 -8.12 1.68 29.93
C LYS A 156 -6.89 1.71 30.82
N ILE A 157 -6.18 0.59 30.93
CA ILE A 157 -4.93 0.52 31.70
C ILE A 157 -3.90 1.50 31.16
N GLU A 158 -3.71 1.57 29.84
CA GLU A 158 -2.80 2.51 29.20
C GLU A 158 -3.19 3.97 29.47
N THR A 159 -4.48 4.30 29.38
CA THR A 159 -4.98 5.65 29.69
C THR A 159 -4.67 6.04 31.14
N MET A 160 -4.94 5.15 32.09
CA MET A 160 -4.62 5.39 33.51
C MET A 160 -3.10 5.41 33.76
N ALA A 161 -2.33 4.59 33.06
CA ALA A 161 -0.87 4.57 33.12
C ALA A 161 -0.29 5.91 32.65
N MET A 162 -0.83 6.46 31.56
CA MET A 162 -0.44 7.77 31.02
C MET A 162 -0.70 8.87 32.04
N GLU A 163 -1.88 8.92 32.64
CA GLU A 163 -2.22 9.91 33.67
C GLU A 163 -1.26 9.83 34.87
N LYS A 164 -1.01 8.61 35.38
CA LYS A 164 -0.05 8.36 36.46
C LYS A 164 1.37 8.76 36.07
N TYR A 165 1.80 8.44 34.86
CA TYR A 165 3.12 8.75 34.35
C TYR A 165 3.34 10.27 34.28
N ILE A 166 2.37 10.99 33.70
CA ILE A 166 2.38 12.46 33.59
C ILE A 166 2.43 13.11 34.98
N ALA A 167 1.58 12.65 35.90
CA ALA A 167 1.55 13.15 37.28
C ALA A 167 2.88 12.90 38.01
N LYS A 168 3.46 11.71 37.86
CA LYS A 168 4.75 11.33 38.48
C LYS A 168 5.91 12.18 37.97
N LYS A 169 5.88 12.57 36.69
CA LYS A 169 6.92 13.39 36.05
C LYS A 169 6.68 14.90 36.20
N GLY A 170 5.50 15.32 36.69
CA GLY A 170 5.15 16.74 36.83
C GLY A 170 4.96 17.46 35.48
N ILE A 171 4.63 16.71 34.42
CA ILE A 171 4.44 17.26 33.07
C ILE A 171 2.97 17.71 32.94
N HIS A 172 2.72 18.79 32.21
CA HIS A 172 1.34 19.18 31.88
C HIS A 172 0.81 18.32 30.72
N SER A 173 -0.42 17.82 30.80
CA SER A 173 -1.01 16.92 29.81
C SER A 173 -1.02 17.48 28.38
N SER A 174 -1.12 18.81 28.21
CA SER A 174 -1.04 19.47 26.90
C SER A 174 0.30 19.34 26.18
N ASN A 175 1.37 19.02 26.91
CA ASN A 175 2.72 18.89 26.35
C ASN A 175 3.00 17.46 25.88
N VAL A 176 2.05 16.54 26.09
CA VAL A 176 2.15 15.15 25.68
C VAL A 176 1.30 14.94 24.43
N ILE A 177 1.91 14.40 23.39
CA ILE A 177 1.25 13.94 22.18
C ILE A 177 0.99 12.44 22.37
N PRO A 178 -0.27 12.00 22.51
CA PRO A 178 -0.60 10.58 22.55
C PRO A 178 -0.47 9.94 21.16
N GLU A 179 -0.26 8.63 21.11
CA GLU A 179 -0.22 7.85 19.86
C GLU A 179 0.74 8.46 18.82
N ALA A 180 1.94 8.79 19.28
CA ALA A 180 2.90 9.55 18.51
C ALA A 180 3.60 8.71 17.44
N LYS A 181 3.84 9.32 16.29
CA LYS A 181 4.51 8.71 15.13
C LYS A 181 5.57 9.65 14.60
N LEU A 182 6.67 9.08 14.10
CA LEU A 182 7.69 9.84 13.37
C LEU A 182 7.13 10.24 11.99
N VAL A 183 7.19 11.52 11.64
CA VAL A 183 6.53 12.07 10.44
C VAL A 183 7.07 11.43 9.16
N THR A 184 6.22 11.36 8.13
CA THR A 184 6.48 10.78 6.81
C THR A 184 7.74 11.31 6.09
N GLN A 185 8.33 12.43 6.49
CA GLN A 185 9.62 12.89 5.95
C GLN A 185 10.82 12.02 6.41
N PHE A 186 10.57 11.04 7.28
CA PHE A 186 11.49 9.95 7.61
C PHE A 186 11.54 8.81 6.57
N HIS A 187 10.77 8.89 5.48
CA HIS A 187 10.82 7.91 4.39
C HIS A 187 12.21 7.95 3.72
N GLY A 188 12.94 6.82 3.76
CA GLY A 188 14.27 6.68 3.17
C GLY A 188 15.46 6.91 4.11
N ILE A 189 15.24 7.24 5.39
CA ILE A 189 16.34 7.35 6.38
C ILE A 189 16.73 5.98 6.93
N ASP A 190 15.75 5.12 7.21
CA ASP A 190 16.00 3.73 7.55
C ASP A 190 16.21 2.94 6.24
N PRO A 191 17.42 2.40 5.98
CA PRO A 191 17.68 1.63 4.76
C PRO A 191 17.03 0.24 4.79
N VAL A 192 16.47 -0.19 5.93
CA VAL A 192 15.94 -1.54 6.15
C VAL A 192 14.42 -1.61 5.99
N SER A 193 13.68 -0.66 6.55
CA SER A 193 12.21 -0.71 6.55
C SER A 193 11.55 0.67 6.52
N ASN A 194 10.42 0.77 5.79
CA ASN A 194 9.54 1.95 5.82
C ASN A 194 8.45 1.85 6.90
N HIS A 195 8.44 0.78 7.71
CA HIS A 195 7.53 0.69 8.85
C HIS A 195 7.85 1.80 9.86
N GLN A 196 6.81 2.46 10.36
CA GLN A 196 6.90 3.56 11.30
C GLN A 196 6.23 3.14 12.62
N PRO A 197 6.99 2.94 13.71
CA PRO A 197 6.40 2.60 14.99
C PRO A 197 5.50 3.72 15.49
N ILE A 198 4.41 3.34 16.13
CA ILE A 198 3.55 4.22 16.91
C ILE A 198 3.90 4.00 18.38
N PHE A 199 4.19 5.09 19.06
CA PHE A 199 4.49 5.15 20.48
C PHE A 199 3.22 5.57 21.23
N ASP A 200 3.03 5.10 22.45
CA ASP A 200 1.87 5.48 23.28
C ASP A 200 1.87 6.96 23.63
N GLY A 201 3.05 7.54 23.82
CA GLY A 201 3.20 8.97 24.09
C GLY A 201 4.50 9.56 23.58
N TYR A 202 4.49 10.89 23.48
CA TYR A 202 5.65 11.69 23.16
C TYR A 202 5.59 13.03 23.87
N TYR A 203 6.73 13.50 24.38
CA TYR A 203 6.87 14.87 24.85
C TYR A 203 8.30 15.36 24.67
N LYS A 204 8.46 16.68 24.74
CA LYS A 204 9.77 17.34 24.76
C LYS A 204 10.07 17.85 26.14
N ASP A 205 11.29 17.59 26.60
CA ASP A 205 11.81 18.04 27.89
C ASP A 205 13.20 18.65 27.66
N ASP A 206 13.29 19.97 27.79
CA ASP A 206 14.46 20.78 27.45
C ASP A 206 15.06 20.43 26.07
N ASP A 207 16.19 19.72 26.06
CA ASP A 207 16.97 19.31 24.88
C ASP A 207 16.74 17.84 24.49
N LYS A 208 15.75 17.18 25.09
CA LYS A 208 15.46 15.76 24.89
C LYS A 208 14.08 15.56 24.32
N GLU A 209 13.99 14.65 23.36
CA GLU A 209 12.73 14.14 22.87
C GLU A 209 12.49 12.75 23.45
N ILE A 210 11.37 12.59 24.16
CA ILE A 210 11.08 11.40 24.95
C ILE A 210 9.87 10.71 24.35
N PHE A 211 10.06 9.45 23.97
CA PHE A 211 9.01 8.59 23.47
C PHE A 211 8.64 7.61 24.57
N VAL A 212 7.35 7.39 24.79
CA VAL A 212 6.83 6.58 25.90
C VAL A 212 6.09 5.38 25.33
N GLU A 213 6.38 4.21 25.89
CA GLU A 213 5.69 2.97 25.55
C GLU A 213 5.34 2.23 26.84
N PHE A 214 4.06 1.91 27.04
CA PHE A 214 3.54 1.20 28.20
C PHE A 214 3.42 -0.29 27.87
N ARG A 215 3.99 -1.14 28.74
CA ARG A 215 3.93 -2.59 28.55
C ARG A 215 3.66 -3.31 29.86
N PRO A 216 2.78 -4.34 29.85
CA PRO A 216 2.59 -5.17 31.03
C PRO A 216 3.87 -5.92 31.38
N ASN A 217 4.18 -5.96 32.67
CA ASN A 217 5.33 -6.69 33.18
C ASN A 217 5.04 -8.19 33.32
N ARG A 218 4.70 -8.88 32.21
CA ARG A 218 4.30 -10.31 32.20
C ARG A 218 5.26 -11.25 31.47
N GLY A 219 6.50 -10.80 31.32
CA GLY A 219 7.52 -11.47 30.52
C GLY A 219 7.38 -11.17 29.02
N MET A 220 8.50 -11.24 28.31
CA MET A 220 8.63 -10.67 26.99
C MET A 220 8.64 -11.75 25.91
N HIS A 221 7.65 -11.69 25.02
CA HIS A 221 7.59 -12.56 23.85
C HIS A 221 8.63 -12.14 22.80
N LEU A 222 9.08 -13.08 21.96
CA LEU A 222 10.04 -12.81 20.86
C LEU A 222 9.59 -11.64 19.97
N MET A 223 8.30 -11.60 19.62
CA MET A 223 7.72 -10.50 18.83
C MET A 223 7.85 -9.14 19.51
N MET A 224 7.66 -9.08 20.84
CA MET A 224 7.77 -7.84 21.60
C MET A 224 9.23 -7.37 21.65
N ARG A 225 10.18 -8.31 21.77
CA ARG A 225 11.62 -8.01 21.70
C ARG A 225 11.97 -7.37 20.37
N ASP A 226 11.56 -7.97 19.26
CA ASP A 226 11.87 -7.47 17.93
C ASP A 226 11.21 -6.10 17.67
N ARG A 227 10.01 -5.88 18.22
CA ARG A 227 9.34 -4.58 18.20
C ARG A 227 10.11 -3.51 18.97
N ILE A 228 10.56 -3.79 20.20
CA ILE A 228 11.37 -2.84 20.99
C ILE A 228 12.69 -2.54 20.27
N TYR A 229 13.33 -3.56 19.72
CA TYR A 229 14.54 -3.38 18.91
C TYR A 229 14.29 -2.45 17.72
N MET A 230 13.20 -2.65 16.98
CA MET A 230 12.82 -1.78 15.87
C MET A 230 12.56 -0.34 16.33
N MET A 231 11.83 -0.15 17.43
CA MET A 231 11.57 1.18 17.99
C MET A 231 12.88 1.90 18.34
N LEU A 232 13.77 1.23 19.07
CA LEU A 232 15.07 1.78 19.44
C LEU A 232 15.95 2.07 18.22
N SER A 233 15.96 1.20 17.22
CA SER A 233 16.68 1.42 15.96
C SER A 233 16.20 2.68 15.25
N LYS A 234 14.86 2.86 15.15
CA LYS A 234 14.25 4.05 14.55
C LYS A 234 14.59 5.31 15.31
N LEU A 235 14.55 5.26 16.64
CA LEU A 235 14.95 6.38 17.49
C LEU A 235 16.43 6.70 17.35
N ASN A 236 17.31 5.70 17.24
CA ASN A 236 18.73 5.92 17.00
C ASN A 236 18.96 6.62 15.64
N HIS A 237 18.30 6.16 14.57
CA HIS A 237 18.36 6.85 13.27
C HIS A 237 17.81 8.28 13.35
N TYR A 238 16.70 8.46 14.08
CA TYR A 238 16.11 9.76 14.37
C TYR A 238 17.08 10.71 15.07
N GLN A 239 17.71 10.24 16.14
CA GLN A 239 18.73 10.95 16.90
C GLN A 239 19.87 11.42 15.98
N ASN A 240 20.37 10.51 15.15
CA ASN A 240 21.55 10.76 14.31
C ASN A 240 21.26 11.75 13.17
N VAL A 241 20.05 11.73 12.59
CA VAL A 241 19.69 12.67 11.51
C VAL A 241 19.32 14.03 12.06
N LYS A 242 18.52 14.08 13.13
CA LYS A 242 18.00 15.33 13.67
C LYS A 242 19.01 16.03 14.59
N GLY A 243 19.98 15.30 15.14
CA GLY A 243 20.99 15.84 16.05
C GLY A 243 20.44 16.24 17.42
N VAL A 244 19.28 15.70 17.81
CA VAL A 244 18.66 15.90 19.12
C VAL A 244 18.88 14.67 19.98
N ASN A 245 18.90 14.80 21.31
CA ASN A 245 19.01 13.65 22.18
C ASN A 245 17.63 12.98 22.33
N THR A 246 17.52 11.68 22.05
CA THR A 246 16.24 10.97 22.09
C THR A 246 16.34 9.68 22.86
N HIS A 247 15.28 9.31 23.57
CA HIS A 247 15.21 8.00 24.19
C HIS A 247 13.78 7.49 24.27
N LEU A 248 13.68 6.17 24.42
CA LEU A 248 12.46 5.46 24.75
C LEU A 248 12.38 5.28 26.27
N ASP A 249 11.36 5.86 26.90
CA ASP A 249 10.92 5.51 28.25
C ASP A 249 9.95 4.32 28.13
N LEU A 250 10.48 3.11 28.34
CA LEU A 250 9.67 1.90 28.46
C LEU A 250 9.11 1.81 29.88
N VAL A 251 7.79 1.86 30.00
CA VAL A 251 7.09 1.87 31.27
C VAL A 251 6.46 0.51 31.53
N TRP A 252 7.00 -0.22 32.49
CA TRP A 252 6.45 -1.48 32.94
C TRP A 252 5.27 -1.27 33.87
N LEU A 253 4.16 -1.90 33.51
CA LEU A 253 2.92 -1.87 34.27
C LEU A 253 2.85 -3.13 35.14
N ASN A 254 2.93 -2.93 36.45
CA ASN A 254 2.76 -3.98 37.44
C ASN A 254 1.28 -4.04 37.81
N VAL A 255 0.54 -4.93 37.12
CA VAL A 255 -0.90 -5.12 37.32
C VAL A 255 -1.12 -6.29 38.29
N PRO A 256 -1.89 -6.11 39.37
CA PRO A 256 -2.33 -7.21 40.23
C PRO A 256 -2.98 -8.33 39.43
N ASP A 257 -2.75 -9.59 39.81
CA ASP A 257 -3.21 -10.81 39.11
C ASP A 257 -2.45 -11.17 37.80
N GLU A 258 -1.54 -10.31 37.29
CA GLU A 258 -0.60 -10.66 36.23
C GLU A 258 0.75 -11.07 36.84
N GLU A 259 1.12 -12.36 36.74
CA GLU A 259 2.41 -12.82 37.22
C GLU A 259 3.55 -12.27 36.35
N SER A 260 4.38 -11.41 36.94
CA SER A 260 5.68 -11.09 36.37
C SER A 260 6.57 -12.33 36.39
N ARG A 261 7.30 -12.55 35.29
CA ARG A 261 8.26 -13.66 35.15
C ARG A 261 9.68 -13.08 35.27
N PRO A 262 10.33 -13.16 36.45
CA PRO A 262 11.59 -12.46 36.72
C PRO A 262 12.71 -12.81 35.73
N LYS A 263 12.80 -14.10 35.35
CA LYS A 263 13.79 -14.59 34.37
C LYS A 263 13.66 -13.95 33.00
N SER A 264 12.45 -13.55 32.60
CA SER A 264 12.24 -12.90 31.31
C SER A 264 12.68 -11.44 31.34
N THR A 265 12.46 -10.77 32.47
CA THR A 265 12.84 -9.38 32.69
C THR A 265 14.36 -9.24 32.73
N GLU A 266 15.06 -10.13 33.44
CA GLU A 266 16.53 -10.16 33.47
C GLU A 266 17.14 -10.35 32.07
N ARG A 267 16.59 -11.27 31.26
CA ARG A 267 17.06 -11.50 29.89
C ARG A 267 16.86 -10.27 29.02
N PHE A 268 15.73 -9.57 29.17
CA PHE A 268 15.51 -8.31 28.45
C PHE A 268 16.57 -7.27 28.79
N LEU A 269 16.87 -7.09 30.08
CA LEU A 269 17.89 -6.15 30.52
C LEU A 269 19.27 -6.49 29.94
N GLN A 270 19.58 -7.79 29.80
CA GLN A 270 20.81 -8.25 29.16
C GLN A 270 20.82 -8.00 27.64
N ASP A 271 19.72 -8.34 26.95
CA ASP A 271 19.60 -8.19 25.49
C ASP A 271 19.71 -6.71 25.06
N PHE A 272 19.20 -5.79 25.89
CA PHE A 272 19.19 -4.34 25.60
C PHE A 272 20.17 -3.53 26.45
N GLU A 273 21.13 -4.19 27.12
CA GLU A 273 22.17 -3.53 27.91
C GLU A 273 22.86 -2.36 27.16
N PRO A 274 23.21 -2.47 25.87
CA PRO A 274 23.83 -1.36 25.14
C PRO A 274 22.91 -0.15 24.98
N ALA A 275 21.61 -0.37 24.76
CA ALA A 275 20.63 0.70 24.63
C ALA A 275 20.38 1.38 25.98
N ILE A 276 20.42 0.62 27.07
CA ILE A 276 20.30 1.14 28.44
C ILE A 276 21.54 1.96 28.80
N ALA A 277 22.75 1.42 28.54
CA ALA A 277 24.02 2.05 28.83
C ALA A 277 24.23 3.35 28.02
N SER A 278 23.81 3.37 26.75
CA SER A 278 23.85 4.58 25.92
C SER A 278 22.79 5.62 26.28
N GLY A 279 21.81 5.25 27.11
CA GLY A 279 20.69 6.12 27.50
C GLY A 279 19.58 6.23 26.46
N LEU A 280 19.64 5.46 25.36
CA LEU A 280 18.61 5.37 24.32
C LEU A 280 17.34 4.65 24.82
N LEU A 281 17.49 3.74 25.78
CA LEU A 281 16.40 3.07 26.48
C LEU A 281 16.46 3.41 27.98
N ARG A 282 15.32 3.78 28.54
CA ARG A 282 15.13 3.93 29.98
C ARG A 282 13.91 3.12 30.40
N ILE A 283 14.02 2.52 31.57
CA ILE A 283 12.96 1.66 32.11
C ILE A 283 12.43 2.29 33.37
N SER A 284 11.11 2.38 33.46
CA SER A 284 10.41 2.86 34.65
C SER A 284 9.23 1.97 34.97
N GLU A 285 8.81 1.96 36.22
CA GLU A 285 7.71 1.10 36.68
C GLU A 285 6.54 1.95 37.21
N ILE A 286 5.33 1.47 36.94
CA ILE A 286 4.07 1.98 37.47
C ILE A 286 3.30 0.80 38.07
N ASP A 287 2.99 0.94 39.35
CA ASP A 287 2.18 -0.03 40.09
C ASP A 287 0.70 0.34 40.02
N PHE A 288 -0.13 -0.67 39.77
CA PHE A 288 -1.58 -0.57 39.85
C PHE A 288 -2.09 -1.17 41.16
N THR A 289 -3.08 -0.51 41.76
CA THR A 289 -3.81 -1.08 42.90
C THR A 289 -4.83 -2.11 42.41
N GLN A 290 -5.31 -2.94 43.33
CA GLN A 290 -6.28 -3.98 42.99
C GLN A 290 -7.64 -3.39 42.58
N GLU A 291 -7.99 -2.20 43.11
CA GLU A 291 -9.19 -1.46 42.74
C GLU A 291 -9.10 -0.96 41.28
N GLU A 292 -8.01 -0.30 40.91
CA GLU A 292 -7.77 0.18 39.54
C GLU A 292 -7.72 -0.96 38.53
N ALA A 293 -7.08 -2.08 38.91
CA ALA A 293 -7.04 -3.28 38.09
C ALA A 293 -8.43 -3.86 37.84
N ASN A 294 -9.32 -3.82 38.85
CA ASN A 294 -10.69 -4.29 38.74
C ASN A 294 -11.56 -3.38 37.85
N GLU A 295 -11.36 -2.07 37.88
CA GLU A 295 -12.06 -1.12 36.98
C GLU A 295 -11.75 -1.35 35.49
N CYS A 296 -10.60 -1.96 35.22
CA CYS A 296 -10.15 -2.33 33.88
C CYS A 296 -10.56 -3.74 33.44
N LYS A 297 -11.29 -4.50 34.27
CA LYS A 297 -11.80 -5.82 33.87
C LYS A 297 -13.07 -5.64 33.03
N ARG A 298 -13.15 -6.36 31.90
CA ARG A 298 -14.37 -6.53 31.11
C ARG A 298 -14.86 -7.97 31.25
N GLU A 299 -16.18 -8.15 31.32
CA GLU A 299 -16.80 -9.47 31.17
C GLU A 299 -16.44 -10.03 29.78
N ALA A 300 -16.07 -11.31 29.74
CA ALA A 300 -15.52 -11.98 28.57
C ALA A 300 -16.56 -12.23 27.48
#